data_AF-A0A344X2E7-F1
#
_entry.id   AF-A0A344X2E7-F1
#
_cell.length_a   1.000
_cell.length_b   1.000
_cell.length_c   1.000
_cell.angle_alpha   90.00
_cell.angle_beta   90.00
_cell.angle_gamma   90.00
#
_symmetry.space_group_name_H-M   'P 1'
#
loop_
_entity.id
_entity.type
_entity.pdbx_description
1 polymer ?
#
loop_
_entity_poly.entity_id
_entity_poly.type
_entity_poly.pdbx_seq_one_letter_code
_entity_poly.pdbx_strand_id
1 'polypeptide(L)'
;ALILLSFVMLIGGFNLNLFNEYQTNFWFIIIAFPLGMVWFSSCLAETNRTPFDFAEGESELVSGFNTEYGAGGFALIFMAEYASILFMSVLFV
;
A
#
# COMPACT_ATOMS: atom_id res chain seq x y z
N ALA A 1 0.92 5.16 -9.07
CA ALA A 1 0.56 4.96 -10.48
C ALA A 1 1.75 4.70 -11.40
N LEU A 2 2.68 5.65 -11.59
CA LEU A 2 3.83 5.49 -12.50
C LEU A 2 4.76 4.32 -12.14
N ILE A 3 4.96 4.05 -10.85
CA ILE A 3 5.79 2.92 -10.37
C ILE A 3 5.17 1.59 -10.80
N LEU A 4 3.87 1.40 -10.55
CA LEU A 4 3.17 0.19 -10.97
C LEU A 4 3.18 0.01 -12.50
N LEU A 5 3.05 1.12 -13.25
CA LEU A 5 3.18 1.08 -14.71
C LEU A 5 4.57 0.58 -15.14
N SER A 6 5.65 0.97 -14.45
CA SER A 6 7.00 0.48 -14.76
C SER A 6 7.14 -1.04 -14.60
N PHE A 7 6.48 -1.64 -13.60
CA PHE A 7 6.42 -3.09 -13.44
C PHE A 7 5.56 -3.77 -14.51
N VAL A 8 4.41 -3.17 -14.88
CA VAL A 8 3.56 -3.69 -15.95
C VAL A 8 4.29 -3.72 -17.29
N MET A 9 5.13 -2.73 -17.58
CA MET A 9 5.94 -2.70 -18.80
C MET A 9 6.97 -3.85 -18.87
N LEU A 10 7.44 -4.36 -17.73
CA LEU A 10 8.34 -5.53 -17.68
C LEU A 10 7.61 -6.83 -18.03
N ILE A 11 6.31 -6.91 -17.73
CA ILE A 11 5.47 -8.11 -17.93
C ILE A 11 4.81 -8.12 -19.31
N GLY A 12 4.55 -6.92 -19.86
CA GLY A 12 3.87 -6.76 -21.15
C GLY A 12 2.34 -6.92 -21.10
N GLY A 13 1.74 -6.93 -19.90
CA GLY A 13 0.29 -7.06 -19.73
C GLY A 13 -0.18 -6.75 -18.31
N PHE A 14 -1.49 -6.55 -18.15
CA PHE A 14 -2.13 -6.15 -16.88
C PHE A 14 -2.69 -7.33 -16.06
N ASN A 15 -2.46 -8.56 -16.48
CA ASN A 15 -2.98 -9.73 -15.77
C ASN A 15 -2.09 -10.06 -14.56
N LEU A 16 -2.68 -10.12 -13.36
CA LEU A 16 -1.97 -10.46 -12.12
C LEU A 16 -1.42 -11.90 -12.14
N ASN A 17 -2.03 -12.82 -12.89
CA ASN A 17 -1.49 -14.17 -13.01
C ASN A 17 -0.13 -14.17 -13.75
N LEU A 18 0.01 -13.33 -14.78
CA LEU A 18 1.29 -13.17 -15.48
C LEU A 18 2.33 -12.56 -14.54
N PHE A 19 1.94 -11.61 -13.70
CA PHE A 19 2.82 -11.02 -12.69
C PHE A 19 3.46 -12.09 -11.80
N ASN A 20 2.69 -13.06 -11.29
CA ASN A 20 3.22 -14.18 -10.50
C ASN A 20 4.10 -15.14 -11.31
N GLU A 21 3.75 -15.42 -12.58
CA GLU A 21 4.52 -16.34 -13.43
C GLU A 21 5.93 -15.81 -13.71
N TYR A 22 6.09 -14.51 -13.98
CA TYR A 22 7.40 -13.89 -14.24
C TYR A 22 8.29 -13.83 -13.00
N GLN A 23 7.72 -13.84 -11.80
CA GLN A 23 8.46 -13.82 -10.53
C GLN A 23 9.00 -15.19 -10.09
N THR A 24 8.66 -16.27 -10.78
CA THR A 24 9.05 -17.64 -10.41
C THR A 24 10.57 -17.84 -10.31
N ASN A 25 11.34 -17.20 -11.18
CA ASN A 25 12.80 -17.33 -11.21
C ASN A 25 13.52 -16.24 -10.40
N PHE A 26 13.14 -14.97 -10.60
CA PHE A 26 13.72 -13.83 -9.91
C PHE A 26 12.62 -12.86 -9.48
N TRP A 27 12.69 -12.37 -8.25
CA TRP A 27 11.75 -11.38 -7.74
C TRP A 27 12.01 -10.01 -8.36
N PHE A 28 10.94 -9.28 -8.70
CA PHE A 28 11.06 -7.94 -9.28
C PHE A 28 11.74 -6.94 -8.34
N ILE A 29 11.60 -7.15 -7.02
CA ILE A 29 12.28 -6.32 -6.01
C ILE A 29 13.81 -6.38 -6.16
N ILE A 30 14.37 -7.53 -6.54
CA ILE A 30 15.82 -7.69 -6.70
C ILE A 30 16.28 -7.00 -7.98
N ILE A 31 15.52 -7.16 -9.07
CA ILE A 31 15.85 -6.56 -10.37
C ILE A 31 15.74 -5.03 -10.31
N ALA A 32 14.72 -4.52 -9.62
CA ALA A 32 14.37 -3.12 -9.57
C ALA A 32 14.41 -2.58 -8.14
N PHE A 33 15.52 -2.80 -7.43
CA PHE A 33 15.65 -2.45 -6.01
C PHE A 33 15.29 -0.99 -5.66
N PRO A 34 15.72 0.04 -6.42
CA PRO A 34 15.31 1.42 -6.16
C PRO A 34 13.80 1.63 -6.34
N LEU A 35 13.20 1.01 -7.37
CA LEU A 35 11.76 1.10 -7.62
C LEU A 35 10.96 0.36 -6.54
N GLY A 36 11.46 -0.76 -6.02
CA GLY A 36 10.87 -1.48 -4.90
C GLY A 36 10.85 -0.64 -3.61
N MET A 37 11.91 0.11 -3.32
CA MET A 37 11.91 1.03 -2.17
C MET A 37 10.89 2.16 -2.31
N VAL A 38 10.83 2.78 -3.49
CA VAL A 38 9.86 3.86 -3.73
C VAL A 38 8.43 3.29 -3.68
N TRP A 39 8.21 2.10 -4.23
CA TRP A 39 6.93 1.39 -4.13
C TRP A 39 6.51 1.19 -2.67
N PHE A 40 7.41 0.67 -1.83
CA PHE A 40 7.16 0.49 -0.40
C PHE A 40 6.75 1.80 0.30
N SER A 41 7.50 2.88 0.05
CA SER A 41 7.15 4.19 0.63
C SER A 41 5.80 4.72 0.14
N SER A 42 5.43 4.44 -1.12
CA SER A 42 4.14 4.85 -1.66
C SER A 42 2.98 4.04 -1.07
N CYS A 43 3.16 2.75 -0.83
CA CYS A 43 2.15 1.91 -0.17
C CYS A 43 1.89 2.36 1.27
N LEU A 44 2.96 2.73 2.00
CA LEU A 44 2.83 3.32 3.35
C LEU A 44 2.07 4.64 3.33
N ALA A 45 2.37 5.51 2.36
CA ALA A 45 1.68 6.79 2.19
C ALA A 45 0.19 6.62 1.82
N GLU A 46 -0.15 5.65 0.97
CA GLU A 46 -1.53 5.39 0.55
C GLU A 46 -2.38 4.76 1.67
N THR A 47 -1.76 3.98 2.56
CA THR A 47 -2.42 3.40 3.74
C THR A 47 -2.44 4.33 4.95
N ASN A 48 -1.99 5.59 4.80
CA ASN A 48 -1.86 6.58 5.88
C ASN A 48 -1.10 6.06 7.09
N ARG A 49 -0.15 5.14 6.89
CA ARG A 49 0.58 4.53 8.00
C ARG A 49 1.87 5.29 8.30
N THR A 50 2.27 5.27 9.57
CA THR A 50 3.52 5.90 10.05
C THR A 50 4.69 5.51 9.14
N PRO A 51 5.47 6.46 8.61
CA PRO A 51 5.59 7.87 9.03
C PRO A 51 4.64 8.87 8.32
N PHE A 52 3.75 8.43 7.44
CA PHE A 52 2.89 9.29 6.61
C PHE A 52 1.48 9.48 7.18
N ASP A 53 1.34 9.35 8.50
CA ASP A 53 0.07 9.45 9.21
C ASP A 53 -0.22 10.90 9.66
N PHE A 54 -0.46 11.79 8.70
CA PHE A 54 -0.77 13.20 8.98
C PHE A 54 -2.25 13.47 9.29
N ALA A 55 -3.14 12.58 8.86
CA ALA A 55 -4.57 12.76 9.02
C ALA A 55 -5.09 12.24 10.37
N GLU A 56 -4.45 11.20 10.94
CA GLU A 56 -4.84 10.62 12.23
C GLU A 56 -3.95 11.07 13.38
N GLY A 57 -2.65 11.26 13.11
CA GLY A 57 -1.67 11.96 13.96
C GLY A 57 -1.99 12.03 15.44
N GLU A 58 -1.98 10.89 16.16
CA GLU A 58 -2.47 10.81 17.56
C GLU A 58 -1.79 11.83 18.50
N SER A 59 -0.51 12.09 18.29
CA SER A 59 0.28 13.03 19.10
C SER A 59 -0.04 14.50 18.82
N GLU A 60 -0.57 14.82 17.64
CA GLU A 60 -0.78 16.20 17.18
C GLU A 60 -2.27 16.58 17.19
N LEU A 61 -3.13 15.64 16.80
CA LEU A 61 -4.55 15.86 16.54
C LEU A 61 -5.48 15.07 17.47
N VAL A 62 -4.95 14.36 18.48
CA VAL A 62 -5.75 13.54 19.43
C VAL A 62 -6.66 12.57 18.66
N SER A 63 -6.06 11.80 17.75
CA SER A 63 -6.69 10.85 16.80
C SER A 63 -7.47 11.48 15.63
N GLY A 64 -7.34 12.79 15.39
CA GLY A 64 -7.81 13.44 14.16
C GLY A 64 -9.29 13.20 13.87
N PHE A 65 -9.60 12.72 12.66
CA PHE A 65 -10.97 12.50 12.20
C PHE A 65 -11.71 11.40 12.96
N ASN A 66 -11.02 10.50 13.66
CA ASN A 66 -11.66 9.43 14.45
C ASN A 66 -12.49 9.97 15.62
N THR A 67 -12.25 11.21 16.06
CA THR A 67 -12.97 11.85 17.17
C THR A 67 -14.43 12.19 16.85
N GLU A 68 -14.79 12.32 15.57
CA GLU A 68 -16.14 12.69 15.14
C GLU A 68 -17.08 11.47 15.03
N TYR A 69 -16.54 10.25 14.99
CA TYR A 69 -17.30 9.03 14.76
C TYR A 69 -17.68 8.31 16.06
N GLY A 70 -18.94 7.87 16.15
CA GLY A 70 -19.37 6.93 17.17
C GLY A 70 -18.77 5.53 16.97
N ALA A 71 -18.94 4.64 17.96
CA ALA A 71 -18.28 3.33 18.02
C ALA A 71 -18.45 2.46 16.74
N GLY A 72 -19.60 2.51 16.07
CA GLY A 72 -19.83 1.76 14.82
C GLY A 72 -19.08 2.34 13.61
N GLY A 73 -19.08 3.67 13.45
CA GLY A 73 -18.35 4.34 12.38
C GLY A 73 -16.83 4.17 12.54
N PHE A 74 -16.36 4.30 13.79
CA PHE A 74 -14.99 4.02 14.17
C PHE A 74 -14.55 2.61 13.76
N ALA A 75 -15.35 1.58 14.09
CA ALA A 75 -15.02 0.20 13.73
C ALA A 75 -14.90 -0.04 12.22
N LEU A 76 -15.73 0.62 11.40
CA LEU A 76 -15.68 0.50 9.94
C LEU A 76 -14.44 1.17 9.35
N ILE A 77 -14.01 2.30 9.91
CA ILE A 77 -12.80 3.00 9.48
C ILE A 77 -11.57 2.11 9.71
N PHE A 78 -11.42 1.56 10.91
CA PHE A 78 -10.30 0.64 11.20
C PHE A 78 -10.34 -0.59 10.32
N MET A 79 -11.52 -1.21 10.13
CA MET A 79 -11.62 -2.36 9.21
C MET A 79 -11.22 -1.99 7.78
N ALA A 80 -11.57 -0.80 7.30
CA ALA A 80 -11.18 -0.34 5.97
C ALA A 80 -9.67 -0.07 5.86
N GLU A 81 -9.04 0.53 6.87
CA GLU A 81 -7.58 0.75 6.91
C GLU A 81 -6.83 -0.59 6.94
N TYR A 82 -7.24 -1.54 7.78
CA TYR A 82 -6.60 -2.86 7.80
C TYR A 82 -6.83 -3.65 6.50
N ALA A 83 -8.00 -3.52 5.88
CA ALA A 83 -8.25 -4.14 4.57
C ALA A 83 -7.36 -3.54 3.48
N SER A 84 -7.13 -2.22 3.47
CA SER A 84 -6.25 -1.57 2.50
C SER A 84 -4.79 -1.97 2.71
N ILE A 85 -4.33 -2.11 3.96
CA ILE A 85 -3.00 -2.62 4.28
C ILE A 85 -2.81 -4.05 3.75
N LEU A 86 -3.76 -4.94 4.01
CA LEU A 86 -3.70 -6.31 3.51
C LEU A 86 -3.68 -6.34 1.97
N PHE A 87 -4.53 -5.55 1.32
CA PHE A 87 -4.55 -5.46 -0.14
C PHE A 87 -3.22 -4.99 -0.72
N MET A 88 -2.63 -3.92 -0.18
CA MET A 88 -1.33 -3.42 -0.63
C MET A 88 -0.19 -4.42 -0.37
N SER A 89 -0.25 -5.17 0.73
CA SER A 89 0.75 -6.20 1.03
C SER A 89 0.76 -7.33 -0.01
N VAL A 90 -0.40 -7.71 -0.55
CA VAL A 90 -0.51 -8.73 -1.60
C VAL A 90 0.07 -8.22 -2.92
N LEU A 91 -0.05 -6.93 -3.22
CA LEU A 91 0.52 -6.32 -4.44
C LEU A 91 2.02 -6.03 -4.35
N PHE A 92 2.60 -6.06 -3.15
CA PHE A 92 4.02 -5.77 -2.96
C PHE A 92 4.92 -6.95 -3.35
N VAL A 93 4.44 -8.18 -3.14
CA VAL A 93 5.11 -9.42 -3.54
C VAL A 93 4.98 -9.56 -5.04
#